data_AF-L1PBQ6-F1
#
_entry.id   AF-L1PBQ6-F1
#
_cell.length_a   1.000
_cell.length_b   1.000
_cell.length_c   1.000
_cell.angle_alpha   90.00
_cell.angle_beta   90.00
_cell.angle_gamma   90.00
#
_symmetry.space_group_name_H-M   'P 1'
#
loop_
_entity.id
_entity.type
_entity.pdbx_description
1 polymer ?
#
loop_
_entity_poly.entity_id
_entity_poly.type
_entity_poly.pdbx_seq_one_letter_code
_entity_poly.pdbx_strand_id
1 'polypeptide(L)'
;MKYFLYLHKNKSPMTKKALITGITGQYGAYLAEYLLKKGYEVHGMKRRSSILSLQYRPYRPPLPRPSFRTPQTHPTLRRPYR
;
A
#
# COMPACT_ATOMS: atom_id res chain seq x y z
N MET A 1 32.08 -49.81 -24.51
CA MET A 1 30.69 -49.33 -24.40
C MET A 1 30.37 -48.59 -23.08
N LYS A 2 31.36 -48.10 -22.30
CA LYS A 2 31.11 -47.35 -21.04
C LYS A 2 31.12 -45.81 -21.20
N TYR A 3 31.63 -45.27 -22.30
CA TYR A 3 31.73 -43.81 -22.53
C TYR A 3 30.42 -43.15 -23.00
N PHE A 4 29.54 -43.89 -23.70
CA PHE A 4 28.27 -43.37 -24.20
C PHE A 4 27.25 -43.07 -23.08
N LEU A 5 27.34 -43.75 -21.92
CA LEU A 5 26.47 -43.48 -20.78
C LEU A 5 26.89 -42.25 -19.96
N TYR A 6 28.16 -41.80 -20.06
CA TYR A 6 28.66 -40.69 -19.25
C TYR A 6 28.27 -39.30 -19.80
N LEU A 7 27.90 -39.21 -21.08
CA LEU A 7 27.53 -37.94 -21.73
C LEU A 7 26.06 -37.55 -21.58
N HIS A 8 25.20 -38.43 -21.08
CA HIS A 8 23.82 -38.08 -20.68
C HIS A 8 23.72 -37.58 -19.24
N LYS A 9 24.82 -37.04 -18.69
CA LYS A 9 24.82 -36.39 -17.37
C LYS A 9 24.04 -35.07 -17.47
N ASN A 10 22.73 -35.19 -17.32
CA ASN A 10 21.82 -34.25 -16.70
C ASN A 10 22.10 -32.78 -17.05
N LYS A 11 21.54 -32.32 -18.18
CA LYS A 11 21.04 -30.94 -18.20
C LYS A 11 19.99 -30.87 -17.09
N SER A 12 20.39 -30.38 -15.91
CA SER A 12 19.45 -29.93 -14.89
C SER A 12 18.39 -29.08 -15.60
N PRO A 13 17.10 -29.40 -15.49
CA PRO A 13 16.08 -28.60 -16.16
C PRO A 13 16.26 -27.17 -15.63
N MET A 14 16.57 -26.23 -16.53
CA MET A 14 16.74 -24.83 -16.17
C MET A 14 15.54 -24.41 -15.33
N THR A 15 15.76 -24.16 -14.04
CA THR A 15 14.72 -23.69 -13.12
C THR A 15 14.15 -22.42 -13.71
N LYS A 16 12.86 -22.47 -14.07
CA LYS A 16 12.20 -21.34 -14.72
C LYS A 16 12.10 -20.20 -13.72
N LYS A 17 12.57 -19.02 -14.11
CA LYS A 17 12.60 -17.83 -13.25
C LYS A 17 11.37 -16.96 -13.50
N ALA A 18 10.76 -16.45 -12.43
CA ALA A 18 9.62 -15.54 -12.50
C ALA A 18 9.88 -14.29 -11.65
N LEU A 19 9.65 -13.10 -12.23
CA LEU A 19 9.72 -11.83 -11.52
C LEU A 19 8.29 -11.34 -11.23
N ILE A 20 7.99 -11.10 -9.95
CA ILE A 20 6.67 -10.63 -9.50
C ILE A 20 6.79 -9.19 -9.01
N THR A 21 6.03 -8.29 -9.63
CA THR A 21 5.82 -6.93 -9.14
C THR A 21 4.62 -6.90 -8.20
N GLY A 22 4.72 -6.18 -7.07
CA GLY A 22 3.64 -6.18 -6.08
C GLY A 22 3.56 -7.48 -5.24
N ILE A 23 4.69 -8.16 -5.03
CA ILE A 23 4.77 -9.40 -4.24
C ILE A 23 4.23 -9.25 -2.79
N THR A 24 4.23 -8.02 -2.26
CA THR A 24 3.72 -7.71 -0.92
C THR A 24 2.20 -7.57 -0.84
N GLY A 25 1.50 -7.58 -1.98
CA GLY A 25 0.03 -7.58 -2.02
C GLY A 25 -0.53 -8.99 -1.80
N GLN A 26 -1.82 -9.08 -1.52
CA GLN A 26 -2.51 -10.35 -1.30
C GLN A 26 -2.39 -11.31 -2.50
N TYR A 27 -2.67 -10.81 -3.70
CA TYR A 27 -2.56 -11.60 -4.93
C TYR A 27 -1.12 -11.94 -5.30
N GLY A 28 -0.17 -11.03 -4.99
CA GLY A 28 1.25 -11.23 -5.25
C GLY A 28 1.85 -12.36 -4.40
N ALA A 29 1.48 -12.42 -3.12
CA ALA A 29 1.89 -13.49 -2.22
C ALA A 29 1.32 -14.84 -2.66
N TYR A 30 0.04 -14.89 -3.04
CA TYR A 30 -0.59 -16.12 -3.53
C TYR A 30 0.05 -16.64 -4.81
N LEU A 31 0.33 -15.74 -5.77
CA LEU A 31 1.00 -16.10 -7.02
C LEU A 31 2.43 -16.61 -6.78
N ALA A 32 3.16 -16.00 -5.84
CA ALA A 32 4.51 -16.42 -5.48
C ALA A 32 4.51 -17.86 -4.93
N GLU A 33 3.61 -18.17 -3.98
CA GLU A 33 3.48 -19.53 -3.46
C GLU A 33 3.15 -20.55 -4.54
N TYR A 34 2.21 -20.21 -5.43
CA TYR A 34 1.80 -21.10 -6.51
C TYR A 34 2.96 -21.41 -7.47
N LEU A 35 3.77 -20.40 -7.81
CA LEU A 35 4.93 -20.57 -8.69
C LEU A 35 6.07 -21.34 -8.00
N LEU A 36 6.32 -21.09 -6.72
CA LEU A 36 7.27 -21.87 -5.92
C LEU A 36 6.89 -23.35 -5.86
N LYS A 37 5.60 -23.67 -5.63
CA LYS A 37 5.07 -25.04 -5.65
C LYS A 37 5.25 -25.73 -7.02
N LYS A 38 5.32 -24.95 -8.09
CA LYS A 38 5.59 -25.45 -9.45
C LYS A 38 7.09 -25.59 -9.78
N GLY A 39 7.98 -25.32 -8.84
CA GLY A 39 9.43 -25.42 -9.04
C GLY A 39 10.04 -24.23 -9.78
N TYR A 40 9.37 -23.08 -9.77
CA TYR A 40 9.94 -21.84 -10.28
C TYR A 40 10.80 -21.16 -9.22
N GLU A 41 11.85 -20.48 -9.67
CA GLU A 41 12.62 -19.55 -8.86
C GLU A 41 11.94 -18.17 -8.94
N VAL A 42 11.36 -17.72 -7.82
CA VAL A 42 10.52 -16.51 -7.77
C VAL A 42 11.29 -15.35 -7.15
N HIS A 43 11.37 -14.24 -7.88
CA HIS A 43 11.97 -12.99 -7.43
C HIS A 43 10.89 -11.94 -7.23
N GLY A 44 10.90 -11.26 -6.09
CA GLY A 44 9.89 -10.27 -5.73
C GLY A 44 10.42 -8.84 -5.76
N MET A 45 9.70 -7.94 -6.42
CA MET A 45 10.00 -6.51 -6.40
C MET A 45 9.14 -5.81 -5.34
N LYS A 46 9.79 -5.34 -4.27
CA LYS A 46 9.18 -4.48 -3.24
C LYS A 46 9.43 -3.01 -3.59
N ARG A 47 8.37 -2.21 -3.74
CA ARG A 47 8.53 -0.74 -3.82
C ARG A 47 9.04 -0.23 -2.47
N ARG A 48 9.84 0.84 -2.49
CA ARG A 48 10.19 1.59 -1.28
C ARG A 48 8.89 2.20 -0.72
N SER A 49 8.21 1.48 0.17
CA SER A 49 7.04 1.98 0.87
C SER A 49 7.49 3.13 1.76
N SER A 50 6.93 4.32 1.58
CA SER A 50 6.97 5.34 2.62
C SER A 50 6.54 4.64 3.92
N ILE A 51 7.37 4.76 4.96
CA ILE A 51 7.15 4.12 6.25
C ILE A 51 5.68 4.26 6.60
N LEU A 52 4.97 3.14 6.75
CA LEU A 52 3.57 3.12 7.10
C LEU A 52 3.51 3.54 8.57
N SER A 53 3.46 4.85 8.81
CA SER A 53 3.32 5.42 10.12
C SER A 53 1.92 5.10 10.62
N LEU A 54 1.75 3.92 11.23
CA LEU A 54 0.70 3.62 12.20
C LEU A 54 0.94 4.51 13.42
N GLN A 55 0.91 5.83 13.21
CA GLN A 55 0.95 6.77 14.29
C GLN A 55 -0.43 6.73 14.90
N TYR A 56 -0.51 6.14 16.09
CA TYR A 56 -1.66 6.29 16.96
C TYR A 56 -1.96 7.79 17.08
N ARG A 57 -2.98 8.26 16.36
CA ARG A 57 -3.48 9.62 16.50
C ARG A 57 -4.49 9.57 17.62
N PRO A 58 -4.17 10.09 18.82
CA PRO A 58 -5.19 10.26 19.84
C PRO A 58 -6.31 11.12 19.25
N TYR A 59 -7.55 10.80 19.60
CA TYR A 59 -8.71 11.61 19.22
C TYR A 59 -8.44 13.06 19.60
N ARG A 60 -8.37 13.94 18.60
CA ARG A 60 -8.24 15.38 18.82
C ARG A 60 -9.65 15.98 18.68
N PRO A 61 -10.24 16.52 19.76
CA PRO A 61 -11.53 17.18 19.63
C PRO A 61 -11.43 18.35 18.63
N PRO A 62 -12.46 18.59 17.82
CA PRO A 62 -12.50 19.74 16.94
C PRO A 62 -12.38 21.03 17.77
N LEU A 63 -11.59 22.00 17.28
CA LEU A 63 -11.50 23.31 17.92
C LEU A 63 -12.87 23.98 17.93
N PRO A 64 -13.20 24.77 18.97
CA PRO A 64 -14.41 25.56 18.98
C PRO A 64 -14.44 26.43 17.72
N ARG A 65 -15.58 26.39 17.01
CA ARG A 65 -15.78 27.21 15.82
C ARG A 65 -15.62 28.69 16.22
N PRO A 66 -14.90 29.51 15.45
CA PRO A 66 -14.84 30.94 15.70
C PRO A 66 -16.26 31.48 15.83
N SER A 67 -16.56 32.16 16.92
CA SER A 67 -17.82 32.90 17.05
C SER A 67 -17.77 34.01 16.02
N PHE A 68 -18.38 33.79 14.85
CA PHE A 68 -18.73 34.88 13.97
C PHE A 68 -19.66 35.78 14.77
N ARG A 69 -19.14 36.88 15.32
CA ARG A 69 -19.99 37.94 15.91
C ARG A 69 -20.93 38.36 14.80
N THR A 70 -22.22 38.05 14.93
CA THR A 70 -23.23 38.70 14.12
C THR A 70 -23.08 40.21 14.37
N PRO A 71 -23.13 41.06 13.33
CA PRO A 71 -23.19 42.49 13.52
C PRO A 71 -24.37 42.78 14.44
N GLN A 72 -24.13 43.41 15.58
CA GLN A 72 -25.23 43.92 16.40
C GLN A 72 -25.97 44.94 15.53
N THR A 73 -27.16 44.60 15.06
CA THR A 73 -28.04 45.58 14.44
C THR A 73 -28.35 46.63 15.50
N HIS A 74 -27.76 47.82 15.37
CA HIS A 74 -28.11 48.98 16.19
C HIS A 74 -29.63 49.17 16.10
N PRO A 75 -30.37 49.21 17.23
CA PRO A 75 -31.78 49.57 17.17
C PRO A 75 -31.85 51.02 16.71
N THR A 76 -32.37 51.23 15.50
CA THR A 76 -32.68 52.55 14.96
C THR A 76 -33.60 53.25 15.95
N LEU A 77 -33.11 54.33 16.58
CA LEU A 77 -33.91 55.26 17.38
C LEU A 77 -35.06 55.78 16.49
N ARG A 78 -36.23 55.13 16.56
CA ARG A 78 -37.47 55.69 16.04
C ARG A 78 -37.80 56.89 16.91
N ARG A 79 -37.45 58.10 16.46
CA ARG A 79 -38.00 59.33 17.00
C ARG A 79 -39.51 59.33 16.68
N PRO A 80 -40.41 59.47 17.65
CA PRO A 80 -41.79 59.78 17.34
C PRO A 80 -41.83 61.23 16.85
N TYR A 81 -42.47 61.45 15.70
CA TYR A 81 -42.85 62.80 15.29
C TYR A 81 -43.77 63.37 16.37
N ARG A 82 -43.37 64.51 16.94
CA ARG A 82 -44.21 65.35 17.78
C ARG A 82 -44.14 66.77 17.23
#